data_AF-A0A958KS02-F1
#
_entry.id   AF-A0A958KS02-F1
#
_cell.length_a   1.000
_cell.length_b   1.000
_cell.length_c   1.000
_cell.angle_alpha   90.00
_cell.angle_beta   90.00
_cell.angle_gamma   90.00
#
_symmetry.space_group_name_H-M   'P 1'
#
loop_
_entity.id
_entity.type
_entity.pdbx_description
1 polymer ?
#
loop_
_entity_poly.entity_id
_entity_poly.type
_entity_poly.pdbx_seq_one_letter_code
_entity_poly.pdbx_strand_id
1 'polypeptide(L)'
;MSLKSIKKYFTQVFAEYLRCVLPILLKTLLLIVPGIIEYFKLLFVGQIVLFSKDYALGNEDALEASRRVTMGHKKNLLIIYLIYIAFALVSNALIAAVLPEGVINHFFVFTATFFIDIFIYLFIGCYFFAIYPRAQTEFQE
;
A
#
# COMPACT_ATOMS: atom_id res chain seq x y z
N MET A 1 -7.05 -25.11 -8.09
CA MET A 1 -6.63 -24.67 -6.75
C MET A 1 -7.65 -25.19 -5.74
N SER A 2 -7.25 -25.90 -4.69
CA SER A 2 -8.20 -26.45 -3.71
C SER A 2 -8.74 -25.34 -2.79
N LEU A 3 -10.02 -25.42 -2.38
CA LEU A 3 -10.62 -24.55 -1.36
C LEU A 3 -9.76 -24.45 -0.08
N LYS A 4 -9.08 -25.55 0.28
CA LYS A 4 -8.15 -25.58 1.43
C LYS A 4 -6.95 -24.65 1.23
N SER A 5 -6.42 -24.57 0.01
CA SER A 5 -5.30 -23.69 -0.33
C SER A 5 -5.70 -22.23 -0.25
N ILE A 6 -6.88 -21.88 -0.79
CA ILE A 6 -7.40 -20.50 -0.75
C ILE A 6 -7.55 -20.02 0.70
N LYS A 7 -8.15 -20.85 1.58
CA LYS A 7 -8.29 -20.52 3.00
C LYS A 7 -6.94 -20.29 3.67
N LYS A 8 -5.93 -21.11 3.37
CA LYS A 8 -4.58 -20.96 3.92
C LYS A 8 -3.96 -19.60 3.54
N TYR A 9 -3.98 -19.23 2.25
CA TYR A 9 -3.44 -17.94 1.81
C TYR A 9 -4.20 -16.76 2.42
N PHE A 10 -5.52 -16.85 2.49
CA PHE A 10 -6.34 -15.81 3.10
C PHE A 10 -5.99 -15.62 4.58
N THR A 11 -5.91 -16.70 5.36
CA THR A 11 -5.54 -16.63 6.78
C THR A 11 -4.13 -16.06 6.96
N GLN A 12 -3.20 -16.42 6.07
CA GLN A 12 -1.82 -15.92 6.11
C GLN A 12 -1.76 -14.40 5.83
N VAL A 13 -2.38 -13.94 4.73
CA VAL A 13 -2.46 -12.52 4.40
C VAL A 13 -3.15 -11.73 5.51
N PHE A 14 -4.24 -12.26 6.06
CA PHE A 14 -4.97 -11.61 7.15
C PHE A 14 -4.14 -11.50 8.42
N ALA A 15 -3.41 -12.56 8.79
CA ALA A 15 -2.52 -12.55 9.95
C ALA A 15 -1.40 -11.51 9.79
N GLU A 16 -0.77 -11.45 8.62
CA GLU A 16 0.27 -10.46 8.34
C GLU A 16 -0.27 -9.04 8.28
N TYR A 17 -1.49 -8.85 7.76
CA TYR A 17 -2.17 -7.56 7.80
C TYR A 17 -2.36 -7.09 9.24
N LEU A 18 -2.84 -7.95 10.15
CA LEU A 18 -2.96 -7.62 11.58
C LEU A 18 -1.61 -7.28 12.21
N ARG A 19 -0.54 -8.03 11.88
CA ARG A 19 0.83 -7.74 12.32
C ARG A 19 1.32 -6.38 11.82
N CYS A 20 0.83 -5.90 10.67
CA CYS A 20 1.14 -4.57 10.15
C CYS A 20 0.33 -3.47 10.82
N VAL A 21 -0.97 -3.68 11.06
CA VAL A 21 -1.85 -2.66 11.64
C VAL A 21 -1.40 -2.28 13.05
N LEU A 22 -0.96 -3.25 13.86
CA LEU A 22 -0.57 -2.99 15.25
C LEU A 22 0.56 -1.94 15.40
N PRO A 23 1.75 -2.08 14.78
CA PRO A 23 2.82 -1.08 14.91
C PRO A 23 2.45 0.27 14.29
N ILE A 24 1.64 0.28 13.22
CA ILE A 24 1.14 1.53 12.61
C ILE A 24 0.22 2.24 13.59
N LEU A 25 -0.74 1.52 14.16
CA LEU A 25 -1.70 2.06 15.12
C LEU A 25 -1.00 2.60 16.37
N LEU A 26 -0.08 1.83 16.96
CA LEU A 26 0.67 2.26 18.15
C LEU A 26 1.49 3.53 17.89
N LYS A 27 2.16 3.60 16.74
CA LYS A 27 2.95 4.79 16.38
C LYS A 27 2.06 5.98 16.05
N THR A 28 0.94 5.77 15.35
CA THR A 28 -0.04 6.82 15.03
C THR A 28 -0.68 7.39 16.29
N LEU A 29 -1.01 6.53 17.27
CA LEU A 29 -1.58 6.93 18.56
C LEU A 29 -0.60 7.77 19.38
N LEU A 30 0.70 7.43 19.32
CA LEU A 30 1.74 8.25 19.94
C LEU A 30 1.88 9.59 19.23
N LEU A 31 2.07 9.58 17.91
CA LEU A 31 2.19 10.75 17.04
C LEU A 31 1.80 10.38 15.59
N ILE A 32 1.08 11.26 14.89
CA ILE A 32 0.62 10.99 13.51
C ILE A 32 1.81 10.72 12.56
N VAL A 33 2.88 11.52 12.64
CA VAL A 33 4.04 11.44 11.73
C VAL A 33 4.76 10.08 11.78
N PRO A 34 5.20 9.54 12.94
CA PRO A 34 5.81 8.22 13.00
C PRO A 34 4.86 7.09 12.58
N GLY A 35 3.54 7.27 12.76
CA GLY A 35 2.53 6.38 12.20
C GLY A 35 2.59 6.30 10.67
N ILE A 36 2.60 7.46 10.01
CA ILE A 36 2.74 7.56 8.54
C ILE A 36 4.07 6.97 8.07
N ILE A 37 5.17 7.24 8.78
CA ILE A 37 6.49 6.67 8.43
C ILE A 37 6.45 5.13 8.51
N GLU A 38 5.80 4.57 9.53
CA GLU A 38 5.68 3.12 9.66
C GLU A 38 4.75 2.52 8.61
N TYR A 39 3.66 3.20 8.26
CA TYR A 39 2.79 2.81 7.17
C TYR A 39 3.58 2.65 5.86
N PHE A 40 4.39 3.65 5.50
CA PHE A 40 5.22 3.56 4.30
C PHE A 40 6.25 2.43 4.34
N LYS A 41 6.79 2.10 5.52
CA LYS A 41 7.72 0.96 5.68
C LYS A 41 7.06 -0.39 5.46
N LEU A 42 5.76 -0.50 5.79
CA LEU A 42 5.00 -1.75 5.75
C LEU A 42 4.06 -1.83 4.53
N LEU A 43 4.17 -0.87 3.60
CA LEU A 43 3.29 -0.76 2.43
C LEU A 43 3.29 -2.01 1.54
N PHE A 44 4.41 -2.74 1.50
CA PHE A 44 4.61 -3.88 0.58
C PHE A 44 4.44 -5.26 1.22
N VAL A 45 4.00 -5.34 2.48
CA VAL A 45 3.84 -6.63 3.17
C VAL A 45 2.88 -7.54 2.42
N GLY A 46 1.73 -7.02 1.94
CA GLY A 46 0.77 -7.83 1.19
C GLY A 46 1.37 -8.42 -0.10
N GLN A 47 2.15 -7.63 -0.83
CA GLN A 47 2.82 -8.06 -2.06
C GLN A 47 3.91 -9.08 -1.76
N ILE A 48 4.69 -8.91 -0.69
CA ILE A 48 5.71 -9.88 -0.27
C ILE A 48 5.05 -11.22 0.09
N VAL A 49 3.96 -11.20 0.86
CA VAL A 49 3.24 -12.42 1.24
C VAL A 49 2.73 -13.18 0.01
N LEU A 50 2.30 -12.46 -1.04
CA LEU A 50 1.76 -13.06 -2.26
C LEU A 50 2.82 -13.50 -3.26
N PHE A 51 3.96 -12.80 -3.36
CA PHE A 51 4.90 -12.94 -4.46
C PHE A 51 6.33 -13.36 -4.04
N SER A 52 6.72 -13.23 -2.77
CA SER A 52 8.04 -13.66 -2.31
C SER A 52 8.12 -15.19 -2.16
N LYS A 53 9.09 -15.79 -2.85
CA LYS A 53 9.43 -17.21 -2.67
C LYS A 53 10.07 -17.46 -1.31
N ASP A 54 10.94 -16.56 -0.85
CA ASP A 54 11.65 -16.71 0.41
C ASP A 54 10.71 -16.65 1.60
N TYR A 55 9.71 -15.77 1.55
CA TYR A 55 8.64 -15.75 2.56
C TYR A 55 7.83 -17.04 2.54
N ALA A 56 7.47 -17.54 1.34
CA ALA A 56 6.71 -18.79 1.21
C ALA A 56 7.47 -20.02 1.73
N LEU A 57 8.81 -20.00 1.66
CA LEU A 57 9.69 -21.02 2.22
C LEU A 57 9.99 -20.82 3.71
N GLY A 58 9.59 -19.69 4.30
CA GLY A 58 9.87 -19.34 5.70
C GLY A 58 11.29 -18.82 5.95
N ASN A 59 12.00 -18.43 4.89
CA ASN A 59 13.38 -17.93 4.96
C ASN A 59 13.46 -16.44 5.35
N GLU A 60 12.37 -15.68 5.19
CA GLU A 60 12.31 -14.26 5.56
C GLU A 60 10.99 -13.87 6.22
N ASP A 61 11.02 -12.88 7.11
CA ASP A 61 9.82 -12.23 7.67
C ASP A 61 9.31 -11.12 6.73
N ALA A 62 7.99 -11.08 6.52
CA ALA A 62 7.39 -10.15 5.56
C ALA A 62 7.51 -8.68 5.97
N LEU A 63 7.46 -8.36 7.27
CA LEU A 63 7.56 -6.98 7.75
C LEU A 63 9.00 -6.47 7.58
N GLU A 64 9.98 -7.31 7.88
CA GLU A 64 11.40 -6.99 7.64
C GLU A 64 11.70 -6.84 6.16
N ALA A 65 11.24 -7.77 5.33
CA ALA A 65 11.37 -7.67 3.88
C ALA A 65 10.73 -6.38 3.34
N SER A 66 9.55 -5.99 3.82
CA SER A 66 8.92 -4.72 3.41
C SER A 66 9.74 -3.52 3.83
N ARG A 67 10.29 -3.52 5.05
CA ARG A 67 11.17 -2.45 5.53
C ARG A 67 12.44 -2.33 4.69
N ARG A 68 13.02 -3.45 4.26
CA ARG A 68 14.18 -3.48 3.35
C ARG A 68 13.82 -2.91 1.98
N VAL A 69 12.76 -3.42 1.35
CA VAL A 69 12.30 -2.97 0.02
C VAL A 69 11.94 -1.48 0.00
N THR A 70 11.41 -0.96 1.09
CA THR A 70 11.07 0.47 1.21
C THR A 70 12.26 1.34 1.59
N MET A 71 13.38 0.76 2.04
CA MET A 71 14.61 1.48 2.34
C MET A 71 15.14 2.12 1.04
N GLY A 72 15.62 3.36 1.11
CA GLY A 72 16.02 4.13 -0.08
C GLY A 72 14.87 4.72 -0.91
N HIS A 73 13.65 4.18 -0.83
CA HIS A 73 12.51 4.59 -1.67
C HIS A 73 11.43 5.41 -0.96
N LYS A 74 11.59 5.71 0.33
CA LYS A 74 10.60 6.44 1.15
C LYS A 74 10.19 7.79 0.55
N LYS A 75 11.15 8.54 -0.01
CA LYS A 75 10.87 9.85 -0.64
C LYS A 75 9.98 9.70 -1.87
N ASN A 76 10.25 8.70 -2.72
CA ASN A 76 9.45 8.43 -3.91
C ASN A 76 8.04 8.02 -3.52
N LEU A 77 7.89 7.13 -2.54
CA LEU A 77 6.59 6.70 -2.04
C LEU A 77 5.78 7.88 -1.45
N LEU A 78 6.45 8.76 -0.70
CA LEU A 78 5.81 9.97 -0.18
C LEU A 78 5.35 10.88 -1.32
N ILE A 79 6.18 11.11 -2.34
CA ILE A 79 5.81 11.93 -3.51
C ILE A 79 4.62 11.33 -4.24
N ILE A 80 4.60 10.01 -4.46
CA ILE A 80 3.48 9.30 -5.09
C ILE A 80 2.18 9.54 -4.32
N TYR A 81 2.22 9.44 -2.99
CA TYR A 81 1.05 9.71 -2.15
C TYR A 81 0.64 11.18 -2.14
N LEU A 82 1.59 12.12 -2.15
CA LEU A 82 1.27 13.55 -2.25
C LEU A 82 0.60 13.88 -3.58
N ILE A 83 1.07 13.29 -4.68
CA ILE A 83 0.44 13.40 -5.99
C ILE A 83 -0.98 12.83 -5.95
N TYR A 84 -1.16 11.64 -5.35
CA TYR A 84 -2.49 11.05 -5.16
C TYR A 84 -3.44 11.97 -4.38
N ILE A 85 -3.00 12.52 -3.23
CA ILE A 85 -3.79 13.46 -2.43
C ILE A 85 -4.13 14.70 -3.25
N ALA A 86 -3.17 15.25 -4.00
CA ALA A 86 -3.40 16.40 -4.87
C ALA A 86 -4.46 16.08 -5.95
N PHE A 87 -4.37 14.94 -6.61
CA PHE A 87 -5.36 14.49 -7.60
C PHE A 87 -6.75 14.33 -6.99
N ALA A 88 -6.86 13.72 -5.80
CA ALA A 88 -8.13 13.55 -5.11
C ALA A 88 -8.76 14.90 -4.75
N LEU A 89 -7.98 15.83 -4.20
CA LEU A 89 -8.44 17.18 -3.85
C LEU A 89 -8.87 17.99 -5.07
N VAL A 90 -8.06 17.99 -6.14
CA VAL A 90 -8.36 18.71 -7.38
C VAL A 90 -9.62 18.13 -8.04
N SER A 91 -9.75 16.80 -8.10
CA SER A 91 -10.92 16.15 -8.70
C SER A 91 -12.19 16.51 -7.95
N ASN A 92 -12.16 16.48 -6.61
CA ASN A 92 -13.30 16.86 -5.79
C ASN A 92 -13.67 18.35 -5.99
N ALA A 93 -12.68 19.24 -5.96
CA ALA A 93 -12.91 20.68 -6.18
C ALA A 93 -13.49 20.98 -7.57
N LEU A 94 -12.99 20.32 -8.63
CA LEU A 94 -13.49 20.50 -10.00
C LEU A 94 -14.95 20.04 -10.13
N ILE A 95 -15.30 18.89 -9.54
CA ILE A 95 -16.66 18.37 -9.62
C ILE A 95 -17.62 19.29 -8.85
N ALA A 96 -17.23 19.74 -7.66
CA ALA A 96 -18.02 20.68 -6.85
C ALA A 96 -18.20 22.05 -7.54
N ALA A 97 -17.25 22.48 -8.37
CA ALA A 97 -17.35 23.74 -9.12
C ALA A 97 -18.30 23.64 -10.32
N VAL A 98 -18.47 22.44 -10.90
CA VAL A 98 -19.27 22.23 -12.11
C VAL A 98 -20.68 21.73 -11.81
N LEU A 99 -20.85 20.92 -10.76
CA LEU A 99 -22.11 20.27 -10.42
C LEU A 99 -22.73 20.88 -9.16
N PRO A 100 -24.05 21.17 -9.17
CA PRO A 100 -24.75 21.61 -7.98
C PRO A 100 -24.71 20.53 -6.90
N GLU A 101 -24.79 20.95 -5.63
CA GLU A 101 -24.85 20.04 -4.49
C GLU A 101 -26.04 19.08 -4.62
N GLY A 102 -25.78 17.79 -4.42
CA GLY A 102 -26.80 16.75 -4.54
C GLY A 102 -26.23 15.37 -4.87
N VAL A 103 -27.14 14.39 -5.00
CA VAL A 103 -26.79 12.97 -5.22
C VAL A 103 -25.93 12.77 -6.46
N ILE A 104 -26.17 13.54 -7.52
CA ILE A 104 -25.42 13.47 -8.78
C ILE A 104 -23.94 13.86 -8.55
N ASN A 105 -23.68 14.94 -7.81
CA ASN A 105 -22.31 15.35 -7.47
C ASN A 105 -21.58 14.24 -6.69
N HIS A 106 -22.20 13.69 -5.64
CA HIS A 106 -21.60 12.61 -4.86
C HIS A 106 -21.29 11.36 -5.70
N PHE A 107 -22.16 11.00 -6.65
CA PHE A 107 -21.91 9.89 -7.56
C PHE A 107 -20.66 10.11 -8.43
N PHE A 108 -20.48 11.32 -8.97
CA PHE A 108 -19.30 11.64 -9.77
C PHE A 108 -18.02 11.71 -8.93
N VAL A 109 -18.06 12.29 -7.72
CA VAL A 109 -16.90 12.30 -6.81
C VAL A 109 -16.50 10.89 -6.43
N PHE A 110 -17.46 10.02 -6.08
CA PHE A 110 -17.21 8.62 -5.78
C PHE A 110 -16.56 7.90 -6.97
N THR A 111 -17.14 8.05 -8.16
CA THR A 111 -16.65 7.40 -9.38
C THR A 111 -15.22 7.85 -9.71
N ALA A 112 -14.96 9.16 -9.66
CA ALA A 112 -13.62 9.71 -9.91
C ALA A 112 -12.60 9.17 -8.89
N THR A 113 -12.95 9.18 -7.60
CA THR A 113 -12.08 8.69 -6.53
C THR A 113 -11.78 7.20 -6.69
N PHE A 114 -12.78 6.39 -7.04
CA PHE A 114 -12.62 4.96 -7.30
C PHE A 114 -11.61 4.66 -8.43
N PHE A 115 -11.66 5.40 -9.53
CA PHE A 115 -10.69 5.23 -10.62
C PHE A 115 -9.29 5.69 -10.23
N ILE A 116 -9.17 6.78 -9.46
CA ILE A 116 -7.88 7.26 -8.93
C ILE A 116 -7.29 6.21 -7.97
N ASP A 117 -8.12 5.60 -7.12
CA ASP A 117 -7.72 4.53 -6.21
C ASP A 117 -7.20 3.31 -6.96
N ILE A 118 -7.94 2.84 -7.98
CA ILE A 118 -7.47 1.73 -8.81
C ILE A 118 -6.13 2.08 -9.47
N PHE A 119 -6.01 3.27 -10.04
CA PHE A 119 -4.78 3.70 -10.69
C PHE A 119 -3.60 3.74 -9.71
N ILE A 120 -3.79 4.29 -8.50
CA ILE A 120 -2.71 4.38 -7.51
C ILE A 120 -2.30 3.00 -7.00
N TYR A 121 -3.26 2.10 -6.75
CA TYR A 121 -2.95 0.73 -6.34
C TYR A 121 -2.20 -0.05 -7.41
N LEU A 122 -2.59 0.08 -8.68
CA LEU A 122 -1.86 -0.52 -9.80
C LEU A 122 -0.46 0.06 -9.91
N PHE A 123 -0.31 1.39 -9.81
CA PHE A 123 0.97 2.06 -9.88
C PHE A 123 1.92 1.62 -8.75
N ILE A 124 1.42 1.56 -7.50
CA ILE A 124 2.19 1.07 -6.34
C ILE A 124 2.59 -0.40 -6.54
N GLY A 125 1.69 -1.23 -7.07
CA GLY A 125 1.99 -2.62 -7.41
C GLY A 125 3.10 -2.75 -8.46
N CYS A 126 3.02 -1.99 -9.55
CA CYS A 126 4.09 -1.93 -10.57
C CYS A 126 5.41 -1.41 -9.98
N TYR A 127 5.34 -0.38 -9.15
CA TYR A 127 6.51 0.19 -8.48
C TYR A 127 7.18 -0.84 -7.57
N PHE A 128 6.41 -1.63 -6.81
CA PHE A 128 6.92 -2.76 -6.04
C PHE A 128 7.72 -3.73 -6.92
N PHE A 129 7.14 -4.18 -8.03
CA PHE A 129 7.83 -5.11 -8.93
C PHE A 129 9.10 -4.52 -9.57
N ALA A 130 9.15 -3.20 -9.74
CA ALA A 130 10.34 -2.52 -10.25
C ALA A 130 11.49 -2.46 -9.23
N ILE A 131 11.19 -2.32 -7.93
CA ILE A 131 12.21 -2.17 -6.88
C ILE A 131 12.56 -3.49 -6.17
N TYR A 132 11.63 -4.44 -6.09
CA TYR A 132 11.78 -5.67 -5.31
C TYR A 132 13.00 -6.51 -5.72
N PRO A 133 13.30 -6.74 -7.02
CA PRO A 133 14.49 -7.51 -7.41
C PRO A 133 15.80 -6.86 -6.94
N ARG A 134 15.89 -5.53 -7.00
CA ARG A 134 17.09 -4.78 -6.57
C ARG A 134 17.29 -4.89 -5.06
N ALA A 135 16.19 -4.81 -4.32
CA ALA A 135 16.19 -4.98 -2.87
C ALA A 135 16.55 -6.41 -2.43
N GLN A 136 16.52 -7.41 -3.32
CA GLN A 136 16.98 -8.77 -3.02
C GLN A 136 18.49 -8.93 -3.31
N THR A 137 19.01 -8.30 -4.37
CA THR A 137 20.43 -8.41 -4.75
C THR A 137 21.36 -7.70 -3.78
N GLU A 138 20.98 -6.52 -3.27
CA GLU A 138 21.82 -5.72 -2.36
C GLU A 138 22.10 -6.38 -0.99
N PHE A 139 21.43 -7.48 -0.66
CA PHE A 139 21.58 -8.18 0.62
C PHE A 139 22.20 -9.57 0.52
N GLN A 140 22.50 -10.04 -0.70
CA GLN A 140 23.27 -11.26 -0.90
C GLN A 140 24.79 -11.00 -0.96
N GLU A 141 25.20 -9.73 -0.96
CA GLU A 141 26.59 -9.25 -0.86
C GLU A 141 26.96 -8.89 0.58
#